data_AF-E8MAF0-F1
#
_entry.id   AF-E8MAF0-F1
#
_cell.length_a   1.000
_cell.length_b   1.000
_cell.length_c   1.000
_cell.angle_alpha   90.00
_cell.angle_beta   90.00
_cell.angle_gamma   90.00
#
_symmetry.space_group_name_H-M   'P 1'
#
loop_
_entity.id
_entity.type
_entity.pdbx_description
1 polymer ?
#
loop_
_entity_poly.entity_id
_entity_poly.type
_entity_poly.pdbx_seq_one_letter_code
_entity_poly.pdbx_strand_id
1 'polypeptide(L)'
;MKKFLSIVALSVATITAMPTIAAAPTQSNSKGAVEQTNPTIQRIQELRQQLAGIRSKAFETNPDLVEAANKANDELEIEAKSVGYDPKGFEQALQKAQTELTKEGVTEKQRQAIVAELQKKQDEQKEKGYQYLSKPNVKKIHDDLQKKVVAAMKKTDPKTQAVMDELETLVKSLKS
;
A
#
# COMPACT_ATOMS: atom_id res chain seq x y z
N MET A 1 -5.07 23.51 20.99
CA MET A 1 -4.40 23.05 19.75
C MET A 1 -4.50 21.53 19.67
N LYS A 2 -5.49 21.01 18.95
CA LYS A 2 -5.68 19.56 18.77
C LYS A 2 -4.76 19.12 17.63
N LYS A 3 -3.71 18.36 17.97
CA LYS A 3 -2.81 17.73 17.01
C LYS A 3 -3.59 16.64 16.29
N PHE A 4 -3.95 16.87 15.04
CA PHE A 4 -4.48 15.84 14.15
C PHE A 4 -3.35 14.84 13.90
N LEU A 5 -3.42 13.70 14.59
CA LEU A 5 -2.57 12.54 14.35
C LEU A 5 -2.76 12.12 12.90
N SER A 6 -1.70 12.23 12.12
CA SER A 6 -1.63 11.73 10.75
C SER A 6 -1.93 10.24 10.78
N ILE A 7 -3.10 9.87 10.24
CA ILE A 7 -3.50 8.48 10.04
C ILE A 7 -2.48 7.89 9.06
N VAL A 8 -1.63 7.01 9.57
CA VAL A 8 -0.75 6.16 8.77
C VAL A 8 -1.67 5.35 7.86
N ALA A 9 -1.68 5.71 6.57
CA ALA A 9 -2.36 4.97 5.54
C ALA A 9 -1.77 3.56 5.51
N LEU A 10 -2.47 2.60 6.11
CA LEU A 10 -2.23 1.18 5.89
C LEU A 10 -2.62 0.89 4.44
N SER A 11 -1.68 1.14 3.53
CA SER A 11 -1.77 0.76 2.13
C SER A 11 -1.81 -0.76 2.07
N VAL A 12 -3.01 -1.31 1.89
CA VAL A 12 -3.18 -2.70 1.48
C VAL A 12 -2.74 -2.79 0.01
N ALA A 13 -1.43 -2.80 -0.21
CA ALA A 13 -0.82 -3.01 -1.51
C ALA A 13 -0.61 -4.51 -1.71
N THR A 14 -1.70 -5.20 -2.03
CA THR A 14 -1.70 -6.52 -2.66
C THR A 14 -2.87 -6.44 -3.65
N ILE A 15 -2.72 -6.54 -4.98
CA ILE A 15 -2.24 -7.69 -5.73
C ILE A 15 -2.14 -7.29 -7.23
N THR A 16 -1.06 -7.78 -7.88
CA THR A 16 -0.81 -8.12 -9.29
C THR A 16 -0.75 -7.05 -10.39
N ALA A 17 0.44 -6.99 -10.99
CA ALA A 17 0.77 -6.57 -12.35
C ALA A 17 -0.39 -6.66 -13.36
N MET A 18 -0.91 -5.50 -13.74
CA MET A 18 -1.51 -5.31 -15.05
C MET A 18 -0.38 -4.88 -16.00
N PRO A 19 -0.28 -5.45 -17.21
CA PRO A 19 0.67 -4.97 -18.20
C PRO A 19 0.28 -3.54 -18.56
N THR A 20 1.19 -2.61 -18.32
CA THR A 20 1.12 -1.26 -18.86
C THR A 20 1.20 -1.37 -20.38
N ILE A 21 0.06 -1.27 -21.07
CA ILE A 21 0.07 -1.03 -22.52
C ILE A 21 0.57 0.40 -22.69
N ALA A 22 1.87 0.52 -22.96
CA ALA A 22 2.50 1.77 -23.35
C ALA A 22 1.80 2.28 -24.61
N ALA A 23 1.14 3.43 -24.51
CA ALA A 23 0.56 4.14 -25.63
C ALA A 23 1.70 4.69 -26.51
N ALA A 24 2.07 3.93 -27.54
CA ALA A 24 2.69 4.50 -28.73
C ALA A 24 1.59 5.19 -29.56
N PRO A 25 1.81 6.41 -30.08
CA PRO A 25 0.78 7.13 -30.83
C PRO A 25 0.70 6.58 -32.25
N THR A 26 -0.05 5.49 -32.46
CA THR A 26 -0.53 5.14 -33.79
C THR A 26 -1.87 5.82 -34.02
N GLN A 27 -1.84 6.88 -34.82
CA GLN A 27 -2.98 7.41 -35.56
C GLN A 27 -3.76 6.26 -36.18
N SER A 28 -4.95 5.98 -35.65
CA SER A 28 -5.99 5.28 -36.39
C SER A 28 -7.35 5.80 -35.94
N ASN A 29 -8.13 6.23 -36.92
CA ASN A 29 -9.50 6.68 -36.78
C ASN A 29 -10.35 5.62 -36.05
N SER A 30 -10.81 5.95 -34.85
CA SER A 30 -12.02 5.32 -34.29
C SER A 30 -12.77 6.33 -33.43
N LYS A 31 -13.91 6.76 -33.97
CA LYS A 31 -14.99 7.44 -33.26
C LYS A 31 -15.31 6.70 -31.95
N GLY A 32 -15.34 7.42 -30.84
CA GLY A 32 -16.08 7.06 -29.62
C GLY A 32 -15.66 5.76 -28.94
N ALA A 33 -14.51 5.76 -28.25
CA ALA A 33 -14.33 4.84 -27.12
C ALA A 33 -15.08 5.44 -25.92
N VAL A 34 -16.40 5.21 -25.85
CA VAL A 34 -17.06 5.17 -24.54
C VAL A 34 -16.39 3.99 -23.84
N GLU A 35 -15.55 4.28 -22.85
CA GLU A 35 -14.98 3.30 -21.95
C GLU A 35 -16.16 2.57 -21.29
N GLN A 36 -16.56 1.44 -21.87
CA GLN A 36 -17.63 0.61 -21.35
C GLN A 36 -17.03 -0.12 -20.15
N THR A 37 -16.87 0.61 -19.04
CA THR A 37 -16.35 0.05 -17.79
C THR A 37 -17.28 -1.09 -17.40
N ASN A 38 -16.72 -2.28 -17.23
CA ASN A 38 -17.48 -3.46 -16.84
C ASN A 38 -18.29 -3.13 -15.55
N PRO A 39 -19.62 -3.35 -15.52
CA PRO A 39 -20.45 -3.04 -14.36
C PRO A 39 -19.98 -3.76 -13.08
N THR A 40 -19.37 -4.93 -13.21
CA THR A 40 -18.73 -5.65 -12.09
C THR A 40 -17.56 -4.85 -11.50
N ILE A 41 -16.73 -4.23 -12.34
CA ILE A 41 -15.62 -3.39 -11.87
C ILE A 41 -16.15 -2.13 -11.18
N GLN A 42 -17.16 -1.47 -11.75
CA GLN A 42 -17.80 -0.31 -11.10
C GLN A 42 -18.32 -0.69 -9.71
N ARG A 43 -19.03 -1.82 -9.60
CA ARG A 43 -19.57 -2.29 -8.33
C ARG A 43 -18.49 -2.62 -7.30
N ILE A 44 -17.39 -3.24 -7.71
CA ILE A 44 -16.24 -3.50 -6.83
C ILE A 44 -15.68 -2.19 -6.26
N GLN A 45 -15.58 -1.14 -7.08
CA GLN A 45 -15.04 0.15 -6.65
C GLN A 45 -15.99 0.84 -5.65
N GLU A 46 -17.30 0.78 -5.89
CA GLU A 46 -18.31 1.27 -4.94
C GLU A 46 -18.21 0.56 -3.59
N LEU A 47 -18.14 -0.78 -3.59
CA LEU A 47 -18.05 -1.56 -2.35
C LEU A 47 -16.75 -1.26 -1.58
N ARG A 48 -15.63 -1.07 -2.28
CA ARG A 48 -14.37 -0.64 -1.67
C ARG A 48 -14.48 0.74 -1.03
N GLN A 49 -15.14 1.68 -1.71
CA GLN A 49 -15.39 3.02 -1.15
C GLN A 49 -16.29 2.95 0.08
N GLN A 50 -17.33 2.11 0.05
CA GLN A 50 -18.21 1.89 1.21
C GLN A 50 -17.43 1.30 2.39
N LEU A 51 -16.61 0.26 2.17
CA LEU A 51 -15.76 -0.31 3.23
C LEU A 51 -14.75 0.69 3.76
N ALA A 52 -14.18 1.55 2.90
CA ALA A 52 -13.27 2.61 3.34
C ALA A 52 -13.99 3.62 4.25
N GLY A 53 -15.21 4.02 3.91
CA GLY A 53 -16.04 4.90 4.75
C GLY A 53 -16.37 4.27 6.11
N ILE A 54 -16.81 3.02 6.12
CA ILE A 54 -17.08 2.27 7.36
C ILE A 54 -15.81 2.16 8.21
N ARG A 55 -14.67 1.85 7.59
CA ARG A 55 -13.37 1.76 8.26
C ARG A 55 -12.98 3.10 8.88
N SER A 56 -13.08 4.22 8.16
CA SER A 56 -12.78 5.55 8.71
C SER A 56 -13.61 5.82 9.97
N LYS A 57 -14.92 5.59 9.88
CA LYS A 57 -15.83 5.78 11.01
C LYS A 57 -15.49 4.84 12.17
N ALA A 58 -15.06 3.61 11.89
CA ALA A 58 -14.62 2.68 12.94
C ALA A 58 -13.39 3.20 13.69
N PHE A 59 -12.41 3.79 12.98
CA PHE A 59 -11.25 4.42 13.63
C PHE A 59 -11.61 5.71 14.38
N GLU A 60 -12.57 6.49 13.90
CA GLU A 60 -13.04 7.70 14.58
C GLU A 60 -13.81 7.41 15.87
N THR A 61 -14.57 6.31 15.89
CA THR A 61 -15.50 5.99 16.99
C THR A 61 -14.98 4.94 17.97
N ASN A 62 -13.87 4.27 17.65
CA ASN A 62 -13.29 3.23 18.48
C ASN A 62 -11.84 3.56 18.89
N PRO A 63 -11.62 4.19 20.06
CA PRO A 63 -10.27 4.53 20.54
C PRO A 63 -9.38 3.30 20.75
N ASP A 64 -9.95 2.17 21.19
CA ASP A 64 -9.20 0.92 21.38
C ASP A 64 -8.63 0.40 20.05
N LEU A 65 -9.32 0.66 18.94
CA LEU A 65 -8.83 0.32 17.61
C LEU A 65 -7.60 1.16 17.23
N VAL A 66 -7.60 2.45 17.59
CA VAL A 66 -6.46 3.35 17.38
C VAL A 66 -5.27 2.89 18.20
N GLU A 67 -5.47 2.55 19.47
CA GLU A 67 -4.42 2.02 20.34
C GLU A 67 -3.86 0.70 19.80
N ALA A 68 -4.72 -0.22 19.38
CA ALA A 68 -4.30 -1.48 18.78
C ALA A 68 -3.48 -1.28 17.49
N ALA A 69 -3.84 -0.30 16.66
CA ALA A 69 -3.09 0.03 15.45
C ALA A 69 -1.72 0.63 15.77
N ASN A 70 -1.63 1.52 16.75
CA ASN A 70 -0.36 2.10 17.20
C ASN A 70 0.58 1.02 17.75
N LYS A 71 0.07 0.17 18.63
CA LYS A 71 0.84 -0.95 19.18
C LYS A 71 1.34 -1.90 18.09
N ALA A 72 0.49 -2.24 17.12
CA ALA A 72 0.89 -3.07 15.99
C ALA A 72 1.99 -2.39 15.16
N ASN A 73 1.90 -1.07 14.91
CA ASN A 73 2.94 -0.33 14.19
C ASN A 73 4.28 -0.37 14.93
N ASP A 74 4.28 -0.19 16.26
CA ASP A 74 5.50 -0.24 17.07
C ASP A 74 6.15 -1.63 17.03
N GLU A 75 5.35 -2.69 17.13
CA GLU A 75 5.82 -4.08 17.04
C GLU A 75 6.39 -4.39 15.64
N LEU A 76 5.72 -3.93 14.57
CA LEU A 76 6.21 -4.07 13.20
C LEU A 76 7.51 -3.30 12.97
N GLU A 77 7.67 -2.12 13.57
CA GLU A 77 8.92 -1.34 13.48
C GLU A 77 10.08 -2.07 14.18
N ILE A 78 9.83 -2.67 15.35
CA ILE A 78 10.82 -3.51 16.04
C ILE A 78 11.23 -4.69 15.17
N GLU A 79 10.27 -5.38 14.57
CA GLU A 79 10.53 -6.52 13.68
C GLU A 79 11.31 -6.10 12.42
N ALA A 80 11.00 -4.95 11.84
CA ALA A 80 11.73 -4.39 10.68
C ALA A 80 13.19 -4.07 11.05
N LYS A 81 13.40 -3.37 12.18
CA LYS A 81 14.73 -3.01 12.69
C LYS A 81 15.59 -4.24 12.96
N SER A 82 15.00 -5.31 13.49
CA SER A 82 15.74 -6.53 13.83
C SER A 82 16.33 -7.26 12.61
N VAL A 83 15.81 -7.01 11.40
CA VAL A 83 16.39 -7.51 10.13
C VAL A 83 17.06 -6.39 9.30
N GLY A 84 17.18 -5.20 9.88
CA GLY A 84 17.76 -4.03 9.23
C GLY A 84 16.96 -3.49 8.05
N TYR A 85 15.67 -3.85 7.93
CA TYR A 85 14.76 -3.31 6.91
C TYR A 85 14.38 -1.88 7.28
N ASP A 86 14.66 -0.95 6.37
CA ASP A 86 14.43 0.49 6.56
C ASP A 86 13.93 1.14 5.26
N PRO A 87 12.61 1.11 5.03
CA PRO A 87 12.03 1.72 3.83
C PRO A 87 12.23 3.24 3.79
N LYS A 88 12.28 3.92 4.95
CA LYS A 88 12.51 5.37 5.01
C LYS A 88 13.94 5.73 4.65
N GLY A 89 14.92 4.92 5.07
CA GLY A 89 16.31 5.08 4.71
C GLY A 89 16.55 4.99 3.20
N PHE A 90 15.82 4.11 2.49
CA PHE A 90 15.90 4.05 1.02
C PHE A 90 15.30 5.30 0.35
N GLU A 91 14.16 5.80 0.83
CA GLU A 91 13.56 7.04 0.32
C GLU A 91 14.50 8.24 0.49
N GLN A 92 15.16 8.35 1.64
CA GLN A 92 16.18 9.37 1.88
C GLN A 92 17.37 9.22 0.94
N ALA A 93 17.84 7.99 0.70
CA ALA A 93 18.89 7.73 -0.28
C ALA A 93 18.48 8.17 -1.68
N LEU A 94 17.22 7.91 -2.08
CA LEU A 94 16.68 8.33 -3.37
C LEU A 94 16.65 9.86 -3.51
N GLN A 95 16.16 10.57 -2.50
CA GLN A 95 16.13 12.03 -2.48
C GLN A 95 17.53 12.64 -2.55
N LYS A 96 18.48 12.07 -1.79
CA LYS A 96 19.89 12.48 -1.80
C LYS A 96 20.51 12.28 -3.19
N ALA A 97 20.32 11.11 -3.78
CA ALA A 97 20.85 10.79 -5.11
C ALA A 97 20.25 11.71 -6.18
N GLN A 98 18.94 11.99 -6.12
CA GLN A 98 18.29 12.93 -7.03
C GLN A 98 18.92 14.33 -6.93
N THR A 99 19.16 14.80 -5.69
CA THR A 99 19.84 16.08 -5.43
C THR A 99 21.27 16.10 -5.97
N GLU A 100 22.01 14.99 -5.82
CA GLU A 100 23.38 14.88 -6.30
C GLU A 100 23.45 14.84 -7.82
N LEU A 101 22.54 14.13 -8.50
CA LEU A 101 22.50 14.01 -9.96
C LEU A 101 22.13 15.33 -10.67
N THR A 102 21.49 16.26 -9.98
CA THR A 102 21.12 17.59 -10.50
C THR A 102 22.19 18.66 -10.32
N LYS A 103 23.27 18.37 -9.57
CA LYS A 103 24.37 19.33 -9.37
C LYS A 103 25.10 19.60 -10.69
N GLU A 104 25.49 20.85 -10.90
CA GLU A 104 26.37 21.21 -12.00
C GLU A 104 27.74 20.55 -11.84
N GLY A 105 28.36 20.17 -12.97
CA GLY A 105 29.69 19.55 -12.96
C GLY A 105 29.72 18.06 -12.59
N VAL A 106 28.57 17.41 -12.40
CA VAL A 106 28.52 15.95 -12.19
C VAL A 106 28.94 15.24 -13.48
N THR A 107 30.08 14.57 -13.40
CA THR A 107 30.62 13.75 -14.48
C THR A 107 29.80 12.48 -14.67
N GLU A 108 29.87 11.89 -15.86
CA GLU A 108 29.20 10.62 -16.16
C GLU A 108 29.64 9.49 -15.21
N LYS A 109 30.93 9.45 -14.86
CA LYS A 109 31.45 8.48 -13.89
C LYS A 109 30.81 8.65 -12.51
N GLN A 110 30.57 9.88 -12.07
CA GLN A 110 29.88 10.15 -10.81
C GLN A 110 28.40 9.78 -10.88
N ARG A 111 27.73 10.04 -12.02
CA ARG A 111 26.33 9.59 -12.23
C ARG A 111 26.22 8.08 -12.09
N GLN A 112 27.11 7.34 -12.75
CA GLN A 112 27.13 5.88 -12.69
C GLN A 112 27.38 5.36 -11.27
N ALA A 113 28.29 5.99 -10.53
CA ALA A 113 28.55 5.62 -9.13
C ALA A 113 27.31 5.83 -8.23
N ILE A 114 26.63 6.97 -8.37
CA ILE A 114 25.40 7.28 -7.61
C ILE A 114 24.30 6.26 -7.93
N VAL A 115 24.09 5.94 -9.21
CA VAL A 115 23.08 4.96 -9.64
C VAL A 115 23.43 3.56 -9.13
N ALA A 116 24.69 3.15 -9.20
CA ALA A 116 25.13 1.85 -8.70
C ALA A 116 24.95 1.72 -7.18
N GLU A 117 25.23 2.78 -6.42
CA GLU A 117 24.98 2.79 -4.97
C GLU A 117 23.49 2.66 -4.65
N LEU A 118 22.63 3.38 -5.39
CA LEU A 118 21.18 3.26 -5.23
C LEU A 118 20.67 1.85 -5.53
N GLN A 119 21.12 1.25 -6.64
CA GLN A 119 20.74 -0.11 -7.02
C GLN A 119 21.14 -1.11 -5.92
N LYS A 120 22.36 -1.00 -5.41
CA LYS A 120 22.83 -1.84 -4.31
C LYS A 120 21.96 -1.69 -3.06
N LYS A 121 21.66 -0.46 -2.65
CA LYS A 121 20.77 -0.19 -1.50
C LYS A 121 19.37 -0.73 -1.74
N GLN A 122 18.86 -0.62 -2.97
CA GLN A 122 17.55 -1.14 -3.33
C GLN A 122 17.51 -2.66 -3.17
N ASP A 123 18.53 -3.37 -3.66
CA ASP A 123 18.58 -4.82 -3.59
C ASP A 123 18.77 -5.32 -2.14
N GLU A 124 19.61 -4.65 -1.35
CA GLU A 124 19.74 -4.91 0.09
C GLU A 124 18.38 -4.75 0.80
N GLN A 125 17.62 -3.71 0.49
CA GLN A 125 16.31 -3.48 1.11
C GLN A 125 15.24 -4.45 0.61
N LYS A 126 15.28 -4.90 -0.64
CA LYS A 126 14.40 -5.96 -1.15
C LYS A 126 14.63 -7.25 -0.36
N GLU A 127 15.88 -7.68 -0.22
CA GLU A 127 16.22 -8.91 0.51
C GLU A 127 15.72 -8.84 1.96
N LYS A 128 16.04 -7.75 2.66
CA LYS A 128 15.59 -7.54 4.04
C LYS A 128 14.07 -7.43 4.15
N GLY A 129 13.42 -6.82 3.16
CA GLY A 129 11.97 -6.77 3.05
C GLY A 129 11.35 -8.16 2.94
N TYR A 130 11.93 -9.05 2.14
CA TYR A 130 11.49 -10.45 2.08
C TYR A 130 11.70 -11.18 3.40
N GLN A 131 12.84 -11.01 4.04
CA GLN A 131 13.10 -11.60 5.36
C GLN A 131 12.11 -11.10 6.41
N TYR A 132 11.86 -9.79 6.45
CA TYR A 132 10.87 -9.15 7.32
C TYR A 132 9.47 -9.73 7.11
N LEU A 133 8.99 -9.75 5.86
CA LEU A 133 7.64 -10.26 5.54
C LEU A 133 7.50 -11.77 5.77
N SER A 134 8.60 -12.52 5.73
CA SER A 134 8.61 -13.96 6.00
C SER A 134 8.54 -14.29 7.49
N LYS A 135 8.68 -13.30 8.39
CA LYS A 135 8.62 -13.54 9.82
C LYS A 135 7.21 -13.95 10.27
N PRO A 136 7.07 -15.06 11.01
CA PRO A 136 5.78 -15.48 11.56
C PRO A 136 5.12 -14.41 12.44
N ASN A 137 5.92 -13.65 13.21
CA ASN A 137 5.42 -12.57 14.06
C ASN A 137 4.82 -11.43 13.24
N VAL A 138 5.45 -11.02 12.14
CA VAL A 138 4.93 -9.96 11.26
C VAL A 138 3.57 -10.35 10.71
N LYS A 139 3.44 -11.60 10.23
CA LYS A 139 2.16 -12.14 9.79
C LYS A 139 1.12 -12.13 10.92
N LYS A 140 1.49 -12.58 12.11
CA LYS A 140 0.59 -12.62 13.27
C LYS A 140 0.09 -11.23 13.66
N ILE A 141 0.97 -10.23 13.72
CA ILE A 141 0.60 -8.85 14.05
C ILE A 141 -0.40 -8.30 13.02
N HIS A 142 -0.16 -8.54 11.73
CA HIS A 142 -1.09 -8.16 10.67
C HIS A 142 -2.46 -8.85 10.81
N ASP A 143 -2.47 -10.17 11.01
CA ASP A 143 -3.71 -10.95 11.15
C ASP A 143 -4.53 -10.48 12.37
N ASP A 144 -3.87 -10.22 13.50
CA ASP A 144 -4.53 -9.78 14.73
C ASP A 144 -5.08 -8.36 14.60
N LEU A 145 -4.34 -7.44 13.97
CA LEU A 145 -4.84 -6.10 13.66
C LEU A 145 -6.03 -6.16 12.69
N GLN A 146 -5.95 -6.97 11.64
CA GLN A 146 -7.03 -7.12 10.67
C GLN A 146 -8.32 -7.63 11.33
N LYS A 147 -8.23 -8.64 12.21
CA LYS A 147 -9.39 -9.13 12.97
C LYS A 147 -10.02 -8.03 13.82
N LYS A 148 -9.20 -7.22 14.50
CA LYS A 148 -9.69 -6.09 15.30
C LYS A 148 -10.37 -5.02 14.45
N VAL A 149 -9.80 -4.68 13.29
CA VAL A 149 -10.40 -3.74 12.34
C VAL A 149 -11.75 -4.25 11.85
N VAL A 150 -11.83 -5.51 11.40
CA VAL A 150 -13.09 -6.10 10.92
C VAL A 150 -14.14 -6.15 12.03
N ALA A 151 -13.75 -6.54 13.24
CA ALA A 151 -14.65 -6.55 14.40
C ALA A 151 -15.17 -5.15 14.72
N ALA A 152 -14.32 -4.12 14.66
CA ALA A 152 -14.72 -2.74 14.86
C ALA A 152 -15.66 -2.24 13.75
N MET A 153 -15.34 -2.52 12.48
CA MET A 153 -16.20 -2.17 11.35
C MET A 153 -17.61 -2.77 11.49
N LYS A 154 -17.71 -4.05 11.85
CA LYS A 154 -19.00 -4.73 12.10
C LYS A 154 -19.80 -4.10 13.24
N LYS A 155 -19.13 -3.59 14.28
CA LYS A 155 -19.78 -2.86 15.37
C LYS A 155 -20.25 -1.47 14.93
N THR A 156 -19.47 -0.82 14.05
CA THR A 156 -19.77 0.53 13.54
C THR A 156 -20.90 0.54 12.52
N ASP A 157 -20.95 -0.45 11.63
CA ASP A 157 -21.99 -0.58 10.60
C ASP A 157 -22.43 -2.05 10.45
N PRO A 158 -23.72 -2.38 10.69
CA PRO A 158 -24.22 -3.74 10.56
C PRO A 158 -24.17 -4.27 9.11
N LYS A 159 -24.10 -3.41 8.10
CA LYS A 159 -23.97 -3.80 6.68
C LYS A 159 -22.57 -4.26 6.31
N THR A 160 -21.57 -4.04 7.18
CA THR A 160 -20.16 -4.37 6.91
C THR A 160 -20.00 -5.79 6.36
N GLN A 161 -20.63 -6.79 6.99
CA GLN A 161 -20.49 -8.18 6.57
C GLN A 161 -21.04 -8.38 5.15
N ALA A 162 -22.23 -7.86 4.85
CA ALA A 162 -22.84 -7.98 3.54
C ALA A 162 -21.98 -7.33 2.44
N VAL A 163 -21.42 -6.14 2.71
CA VAL A 163 -20.53 -5.45 1.76
C VAL A 163 -19.24 -6.25 1.51
N MET A 164 -18.67 -6.88 2.54
CA MET A 164 -17.50 -7.76 2.41
C MET A 164 -17.81 -9.00 1.57
N ASP A 165 -18.93 -9.67 1.84
CA ASP A 165 -19.34 -10.91 1.14
C ASP A 165 -19.64 -10.65 -0.35
N GLU A 166 -20.28 -9.52 -0.65
CA GLU A 166 -20.55 -9.10 -2.03
C GLU A 166 -19.23 -8.81 -2.76
N LEU A 167 -18.31 -8.10 -2.13
CA LEU A 167 -17.00 -7.80 -2.71
C LEU A 167 -16.21 -9.09 -2.99
N GLU A 168 -16.20 -10.05 -2.06
CA GLU A 168 -15.53 -11.33 -2.25
C GLU A 168 -16.11 -12.11 -3.43
N THR A 169 -17.43 -12.12 -3.56
CA THR A 169 -18.14 -12.81 -4.65
C THR A 169 -17.77 -12.20 -6.01
N LEU A 170 -17.78 -10.87 -6.13
CA LEU A 170 -17.44 -10.18 -7.37
C LEU A 170 -15.96 -10.32 -7.74
N VAL A 171 -15.06 -10.35 -6.75
CA VAL A 171 -13.63 -10.57 -7.03
C VAL A 171 -13.36 -12.01 -7.49
N LYS A 172 -14.10 -12.99 -6.96
CA LYS A 172 -14.00 -14.39 -7.43
C LYS A 172 -14.52 -14.56 -8.85
N SER A 173 -15.62 -13.89 -9.21
CA SER A 173 -16.18 -13.99 -10.56
C SER A 173 -15.28 -13.38 -11.65
N LEU A 174 -14.41 -12.43 -11.31
CA LEU A 174 -13.42 -11.88 -12.24
C LEU A 174 -12.20 -12.78 -12.46
N LYS A 175 -11.95 -13.73 -11.55
CA LYS A 175 -10.82 -14.68 -11.63
C LYS A 175 -11.19 -16.02 -12.26
N SER A 176 -12.48 -16.24 -12.48
CA SER A 176 -13.06 -17.44 -13.08
C SER A 176 -13.28 -17.22 -14.57
#